data_AF-A0A2N7TWF5-F1
#
_entry.id   AF-A0A2N7TWF5-F1
#
_cell.length_a   1.000
_cell.length_b   1.000
_cell.length_c   1.000
_cell.angle_alpha   90.00
_cell.angle_beta   90.00
_cell.angle_gamma   90.00
#
_symmetry.space_group_name_H-M   'P 1'
#
loop_
_entity.id
_entity.type
_entity.pdbx_description
1 polymer ?
#
loop_
_entity_poly.entity_id
_entity_poly.type
_entity_poly.pdbx_seq_one_letter_code
_entity_poly.pdbx_strand_id
1 'polypeptide(L)'
;MAAAAIAGVSISVSADDIEGVIEAVDAENRTLTVQGITFEVTDSTDYDDGLSRFEDLQEGQRVEVDFDYRDGRHIATEIELED
;
A
#
# COMPACT_ATOMS: atom_id res chain seq x y z
N MET A 1 -25.72 24.60 -15.91
CA MET A 1 -24.92 23.61 -15.16
C MET A 1 -23.57 24.25 -14.89
N ALA A 2 -23.31 24.65 -13.64
CA ALA A 2 -22.06 25.30 -13.26
C ALA A 2 -21.14 24.21 -12.70
N ALA A 3 -20.01 23.98 -13.37
CA ALA A 3 -18.97 23.08 -12.89
C ALA A 3 -18.21 23.78 -11.75
N ALA A 4 -18.28 23.21 -10.55
CA ALA A 4 -17.42 23.61 -9.44
C ALA A 4 -16.05 22.94 -9.66
N ALA A 5 -15.04 23.75 -10.00
CA ALA A 5 -13.64 23.33 -9.92
C ALA A 5 -13.22 23.42 -8.46
N ILE A 6 -12.97 22.27 -7.82
CA ILE A 6 -12.39 22.24 -6.48
C ILE A 6 -10.88 22.36 -6.68
N ALA A 7 -10.33 23.48 -6.21
CA ALA A 7 -8.89 23.75 -6.22
C ALA A 7 -8.16 22.69 -5.39
N GLY A 8 -7.04 22.21 -5.94
CA GLY A 8 -6.20 21.18 -5.35
C GLY A 8 -5.80 21.52 -3.92
N VAL A 9 -6.13 20.60 -3.01
CA VAL A 9 -5.49 20.54 -1.71
C VAL A 9 -4.21 19.73 -1.93
N SER A 10 -3.08 20.42 -2.05
CA SER A 10 -1.77 19.79 -1.85
C SER A 10 -1.61 19.59 -0.34
N ILE A 11 -2.18 18.51 0.17
CA ILE A 11 -1.76 17.94 1.44
C ILE A 11 -0.42 17.26 1.17
N SER A 12 0.66 17.84 1.68
CA SER A 12 1.89 17.09 1.89
C SER A 12 1.56 16.02 2.93
N VAL A 13 1.13 14.86 2.45
CA VAL A 13 0.89 13.69 3.26
C VAL A 13 2.26 13.23 3.74
N SER A 14 2.45 13.17 5.05
CA SER A 14 3.30 12.12 5.60
C SER A 14 2.79 10.81 4.98
N ALA A 15 3.66 9.95 4.45
CA ALA A 15 3.22 8.61 4.05
C ALA A 15 2.44 8.04 5.23
N ASP A 16 1.21 7.61 5.00
CA ASP A 16 0.44 6.95 6.04
C ASP A 16 1.01 5.53 6.09
N ASP A 17 1.51 5.12 7.26
CA ASP A 17 2.04 3.77 7.50
C ASP A 17 1.02 2.89 8.22
N ILE A 18 1.14 1.57 8.02
CA ILE A 18 0.46 0.58 8.85
C ILE A 18 1.31 -0.67 9.04
N GLU A 19 1.38 -1.11 10.29
CA GLU A 19 1.96 -2.41 10.64
C GLU A 19 0.87 -3.48 10.85
N GLY A 20 1.12 -4.69 10.35
CA GLY A 20 0.24 -5.82 10.62
C GLY A 20 0.67 -7.11 9.97
N VAL A 21 -0.17 -8.14 10.10
CA VAL A 21 0.04 -9.42 9.43
C VAL A 21 -0.64 -9.39 8.07
N ILE A 22 0.03 -9.91 7.04
CA ILE A 22 -0.57 -10.14 5.73
C ILE A 22 -1.68 -11.18 5.86
N GLU A 23 -2.92 -10.75 5.62
CA GLU A 23 -4.13 -11.57 5.69
C GLU A 23 -4.47 -12.24 4.36
N ALA A 24 -4.09 -11.61 3.24
CA ALA A 24 -4.30 -12.12 1.90
C ALA A 24 -3.30 -11.52 0.90
N VAL A 25 -2.89 -12.32 -0.09
CA VAL A 25 -2.13 -11.86 -1.26
C VAL A 25 -2.84 -12.30 -2.54
N ASP A 26 -3.18 -11.33 -3.39
CA ASP A 26 -3.77 -11.58 -4.71
C ASP A 26 -2.77 -11.18 -5.80
N ALA A 27 -2.12 -12.17 -6.39
CA ALA A 27 -1.15 -11.98 -7.46
C ALA A 27 -1.76 -11.60 -8.81
N GLU A 28 -3.04 -11.92 -9.05
CA GLU A 28 -3.72 -11.55 -10.29
C GLU A 28 -4.01 -10.04 -10.30
N ASN A 29 -4.48 -9.52 -9.16
CA ASN A 29 -4.81 -8.10 -8.99
C ASN A 29 -3.66 -7.26 -8.44
N ARG A 30 -2.52 -7.88 -8.09
CA ARG A 30 -1.38 -7.25 -7.40
C ARG A 30 -1.80 -6.46 -6.16
N THR A 31 -2.50 -7.13 -5.26
CA THR A 31 -2.92 -6.54 -4.00
C THR A 31 -2.52 -7.41 -2.81
N LEU A 32 -2.29 -6.77 -1.66
CA LEU A 32 -2.23 -7.45 -0.37
C LEU A 32 -3.26 -6.85 0.59
N THR A 33 -3.69 -7.62 1.59
CA THR A 33 -4.54 -7.12 2.67
C THR A 33 -3.81 -7.22 4.01
N VAL A 34 -3.77 -6.10 4.74
CA VAL A 34 -3.19 -6.00 6.08
C VAL A 34 -4.19 -5.25 6.96
N GLN A 35 -4.54 -5.80 8.12
CA GLN A 35 -5.49 -5.20 9.07
C GLN A 35 -6.86 -4.85 8.45
N GLY A 36 -7.33 -5.65 7.49
CA GLY A 36 -8.57 -5.42 6.75
C GLY A 36 -8.51 -4.34 5.66
N ILE A 37 -7.34 -3.75 5.41
CA ILE A 37 -7.13 -2.76 4.35
C ILE A 37 -6.44 -3.43 3.17
N THR A 38 -7.01 -3.26 1.98
CA THR A 38 -6.39 -3.74 0.74
C THR A 38 -5.53 -2.65 0.12
N PHE A 39 -4.28 -3.00 -0.15
CA PHE A 39 -3.26 -2.16 -0.77
C PHE A 39 -2.98 -2.62 -2.20
N GLU A 40 -2.98 -1.68 -3.14
CA GLU A 40 -2.53 -1.87 -4.52
C GLU A 40 -1.00 -1.77 -4.56
N VAL A 41 -0.35 -2.80 -5.11
CA VAL A 41 1.10 -2.86 -5.23
C VAL A 41 1.51 -2.66 -6.68
N THR A 42 2.30 -1.61 -6.90
CA THR A 42 2.69 -1.19 -8.24
C THR A 42 4.15 -1.55 -8.51
N ASP A 43 4.65 -1.21 -9.70
CA ASP A 43 6.08 -1.36 -10.01
C ASP A 43 6.94 -0.29 -9.32
N SER A 44 6.32 0.71 -8.66
CA SER A 44 6.99 1.78 -7.92
C SER A 44 7.01 1.54 -6.41
N THR A 45 6.47 0.41 -5.94
CA THR A 45 6.55 0.04 -4.53
C THR A 45 7.96 -0.47 -4.23
N ASP A 46 8.61 0.14 -3.24
CA ASP A 46 9.91 -0.27 -2.73
C ASP A 46 9.74 -1.42 -1.72
N TYR A 47 10.75 -2.28 -1.61
CA TYR A 47 10.74 -3.45 -0.73
C TYR A 47 12.04 -3.49 0.07
N ASP A 48 11.96 -3.75 1.37
CA ASP A 48 13.14 -3.89 2.24
C ASP A 48 13.05 -5.10 3.19
N ASP A 49 14.08 -5.28 4.03
CA ASP A 49 14.19 -6.28 5.09
C ASP A 49 14.00 -7.74 4.63
N GLY A 50 14.53 -8.03 3.45
CA GLY A 50 14.53 -9.37 2.87
C GLY A 50 13.41 -9.62 1.87
N LEU A 51 12.56 -8.62 1.63
CA LEU A 51 11.69 -8.55 0.48
C LEU A 51 12.42 -7.90 -0.70
N SER A 52 12.10 -8.30 -1.92
CA SER A 52 12.68 -7.68 -3.13
C SER A 52 11.68 -7.53 -4.27
N ARG A 53 10.50 -8.13 -4.15
CA ARG A 53 9.44 -8.15 -5.16
C ARG A 53 8.14 -8.64 -4.55
N PHE A 54 7.05 -8.41 -5.27
CA PHE A 54 5.70 -8.82 -4.87
C PHE A 54 5.60 -10.33 -4.56
N GLU A 55 6.32 -11.18 -5.31
CA GLU A 55 6.28 -12.63 -5.13
C GLU A 55 6.91 -13.12 -3.82
N ASP A 56 7.64 -12.25 -3.10
CA ASP A 56 8.21 -12.58 -1.79
C ASP A 56 7.18 -12.38 -0.66
N LEU A 57 6.04 -11.71 -0.95
CA LEU A 57 4.94 -11.46 -0.02
C LEU A 57 4.10 -12.73 0.17
N GLN A 58 3.81 -13.08 1.42
CA GLN A 58 3.11 -14.30 1.81
C GLN A 58 2.17 -14.03 2.99
N GLU A 59 1.00 -14.66 2.99
CA GLU A 59 0.07 -14.65 4.13
C GLU A 59 0.79 -15.11 5.41
N GLY A 60 0.58 -14.39 6.51
CA GLY A 60 1.20 -14.66 7.80
C GLY A 60 2.51 -13.92 8.07
N GLN A 61 3.13 -13.28 7.07
CA GLN A 61 4.24 -12.35 7.31
C GLN A 61 3.74 -11.11 8.08
N ARG A 62 4.54 -10.63 9.02
CA ARG A 62 4.32 -9.31 9.62
C ARG A 62 5.05 -8.28 8.77
N VAL A 63 4.40 -7.19 8.43
CA VAL A 63 4.95 -6.14 7.57
C VAL A 63 4.55 -4.76 8.05
N GLU A 64 5.38 -3.77 7.74
CA GLU A 64 5.02 -2.36 7.67
C GLU A 64 4.70 -2.00 6.21
N VAL A 65 3.63 -1.26 5.99
CA VAL A 65 3.21 -0.80 4.66
C VAL A 65 3.04 0.71 4.70
N ASP A 66 3.94 1.43 4.05
CA ASP A 66 3.73 2.83 3.72
C ASP A 66 2.84 2.94 2.49
N PHE A 67 1.89 3.89 2.51
CA PHE A 67 0.98 4.07 1.39
C PHE A 67 0.54 5.51 1.15
N ASP A 68 0.11 5.73 -0.10
CA ASP A 68 -0.60 6.91 -0.55
C ASP A 68 -2.09 6.59 -0.72
N TYR A 69 -2.98 7.41 -0.15
CA TYR A 69 -4.42 7.32 -0.46
C TYR A 69 -4.80 8.25 -1.62
N ARG A 70 -5.13 7.69 -2.77
CA ARG A 70 -5.48 8.44 -3.99
C ARG A 70 -6.63 7.78 -4.74
N ASP A 71 -7.61 8.58 -5.17
CA ASP A 71 -8.78 8.12 -5.94
C ASP A 71 -9.55 6.95 -5.29
N GLY A 72 -9.61 6.91 -3.96
CA GLY A 72 -10.29 5.84 -3.24
C GLY A 72 -9.50 4.55 -3.07
N ARG A 73 -8.20 4.55 -3.41
CA ARG A 73 -7.31 3.39 -3.33
C ARG A 73 -6.13 3.69 -2.40
N HIS A 74 -5.70 2.67 -1.65
CA HIS A 74 -4.44 2.68 -0.91
C HIS A 74 -3.36 2.10 -1.82
N ILE A 75 -2.36 2.89 -2.18
CA ILE A 75 -1.29 2.50 -3.09
C ILE A 75 -0.04 2.36 -2.25
N ALA A 76 0.50 1.14 -2.14
CA ALA A 76 1.72 0.90 -1.36
C ALA A 76 2.91 1.60 -2.02
N THR A 77 3.64 2.38 -1.22
CA THR A 77 4.89 3.04 -1.63
C THR A 77 6.11 2.27 -1.15
N GLU A 78 6.03 1.64 0.02
CA GLU A 78 7.11 0.81 0.57
C GLU A 78 6.49 -0.34 1.39
N ILE A 79 7.13 -1.52 1.37
CA ILE A 79 6.74 -2.68 2.17
C ILE A 79 7.99 -3.28 2.81
N GLU A 80 8.03 -3.26 4.13
CA GLU A 80 9.14 -3.77 4.94
C GLU A 80 8.69 -5.03 5.70
N LEU A 81 9.56 -6.04 5.79
CA LEU A 81 9.29 -7.25 6.56
C LEU A 81 9.66 -7.03 8.03
N GLU A 82 8.72 -7.31 8.92
CA GLU A 82 8.88 -7.17 10.38
C GLU A 82 9.09 -8.53 11.05
N ASP A 83 10.06 -8.62 11.98
CA ASP A 83 10.39 -9.82 12.77
C ASP A 83 9.56 -10.00 14.06
#